data_AF-A0A977KA83-F1
#
_entry.id   AF-A0A977KA83-F1
#
_cell.length_a   1.000
_cell.length_b   1.000
_cell.length_c   1.000
_cell.angle_alpha   90.00
_cell.angle_beta   90.00
_cell.angle_gamma   90.00
#
_symmetry.space_group_name_H-M   'P 1'
#
loop_
_entity.id
_entity.type
_entity.pdbx_description
1 polymer ?
#
loop_
_entity_poly.entity_id
_entity_poly.type
_entity_poly.pdbx_seq_one_letter_code
_entity_poly.pdbx_strand_id
1 'polypeptide(L)'
;MKMRKGTLLTYVGLVTFLLGTSIILTFVIPAQLYFLAPGAEDAWKYVKVKGILISNHTEVFMKYNITKYEGSKTCIQCHKKETKDFVHSIHYKMWNYVNDIVGKPRVKVGSRVLYNDFCGAIFWNMTKPINFIGKTVLKNVPNDMEKLKGRVVSTGCSACHGSSLGKVPNIEPNGKDLENVDCLVCHSLKYRGGPLGVAKGYRKLVKTEDGWRYVPDISIKDAALILAKPGKDSCLACHAYSGGGPGFKRPNLTPDLMGNVSEHFDVHMARGLHCVDCHPFEDHKVATKAVDTFAREGKAKSCVDCHPHRHRAPIVGFFIERFHKRVSCQACHIPYIAHGKYPTDVKRDWRKAEFNYELKRWEPEIELKRDVVPTYAWWDGRDRIVYPDKVTGNEIIFAKPVKGKNAKIYPFKVHISYVPIDKEKGVPIPIKVGIVFSTGNVTLAIKKGAEIAGLNYTGNFIKVVRYMSVDHGVVPAKEALKCTDCHSPWTRMPLKELGYGPLPEIAYYGAPLLVLAGLALTLFSILS
;
A
#
# COMPACT_ATOMS: atom_id res chain seq x y z
N MET A 1 67.37 -19.36 -2.50
CA MET A 1 67.14 -18.54 -3.71
C MET A 1 66.70 -17.14 -3.29
N LYS A 2 67.59 -16.13 -3.34
CA LYS A 2 67.20 -14.72 -3.19
C LYS A 2 66.64 -14.25 -4.53
N MET A 3 65.32 -14.15 -4.66
CA MET A 3 64.73 -13.49 -5.82
C MET A 3 65.28 -12.05 -5.91
N ARG A 4 65.77 -11.66 -7.09
CA ARG A 4 66.16 -10.26 -7.35
C ARG A 4 64.92 -9.38 -7.13
N LYS A 5 65.08 -8.24 -6.47
CA LYS A 5 63.96 -7.34 -6.08
C LYS A 5 63.02 -7.02 -7.27
N GLY A 6 63.55 -6.86 -8.48
CA GLY A 6 62.75 -6.65 -9.70
C GLY A 6 61.85 -7.85 -10.07
N THR A 7 62.32 -9.09 -9.88
CA THR A 7 61.51 -10.29 -10.18
C THR A 7 60.30 -10.42 -9.24
N LEU A 8 60.47 -10.06 -7.96
CA LEU A 8 59.35 -10.03 -7.00
C LEU A 8 58.34 -8.94 -7.35
N LEU A 9 58.82 -7.74 -7.71
CA LEU A 9 57.96 -6.61 -8.04
C LEU A 9 57.14 -6.85 -9.32
N THR A 10 57.77 -7.44 -10.34
CA THR A 10 57.09 -7.91 -11.56
C THR A 10 56.01 -8.93 -11.24
N TYR A 11 56.31 -9.93 -10.39
CA TYR A 11 55.34 -10.96 -10.01
C TYR A 11 54.14 -10.37 -9.25
N VAL A 12 54.39 -9.45 -8.31
CA VAL A 12 53.33 -8.74 -7.59
C VAL A 12 52.49 -7.88 -8.53
N GLY A 13 53.13 -7.16 -9.46
CA GLY A 13 52.44 -6.39 -10.50
C GLY A 13 51.53 -7.26 -11.38
N LEU A 14 52.04 -8.40 -11.85
CA LEU A 14 51.31 -9.33 -12.72
C LEU A 14 50.12 -9.97 -12.01
N VAL A 15 50.31 -10.42 -10.76
CA VAL A 15 49.22 -11.01 -9.95
C VAL A 15 48.14 -9.96 -9.67
N THR A 16 48.54 -8.72 -9.34
CA THR A 16 47.59 -7.63 -9.06
C THR A 16 46.79 -7.26 -10.32
N PHE A 17 47.46 -7.19 -11.47
CA PHE A 17 46.81 -6.99 -12.78
C PHE A 17 45.80 -8.09 -13.08
N LEU A 18 46.23 -9.37 -13.02
CA LEU A 18 45.36 -10.51 -13.31
C LEU A 18 44.16 -10.57 -12.37
N LEU A 19 44.33 -10.24 -11.08
CA LEU A 19 43.24 -10.19 -10.12
C LEU A 19 42.24 -9.08 -10.47
N GLY A 20 42.72 -7.87 -10.79
CA GLY A 20 41.87 -6.77 -11.24
C GLY A 20 41.10 -7.10 -12.52
N THR A 21 41.78 -7.65 -13.53
CA THR A 21 41.17 -8.07 -14.80
C THR A 21 40.15 -9.19 -14.59
N SER A 22 40.47 -10.18 -13.73
CA SER A 22 39.54 -11.26 -13.38
C SER A 22 38.25 -10.70 -12.76
N ILE A 23 38.34 -9.73 -11.85
CA ILE A 23 37.15 -9.11 -11.23
C ILE A 23 36.32 -8.36 -12.28
N ILE A 24 36.95 -7.61 -13.19
CA ILE A 24 36.25 -6.89 -14.28
C ILE A 24 35.53 -7.87 -15.21
N LEU A 25 36.24 -8.92 -15.67
CA LEU A 25 35.70 -9.94 -16.57
C LEU A 25 34.57 -10.77 -15.94
N THR A 26 34.60 -10.99 -14.62
CA THR A 26 33.61 -11.83 -13.93
C THR A 26 32.41 -11.07 -13.38
N PHE A 27 32.56 -9.79 -13.02
CA PHE A 27 31.49 -9.01 -12.40
C PHE A 27 31.01 -7.82 -13.24
N VAL A 28 31.92 -7.03 -13.81
CA VAL A 28 31.56 -5.78 -14.50
C VAL A 28 31.05 -6.05 -15.92
N ILE A 29 31.81 -6.81 -16.72
CA ILE A 29 31.43 -7.12 -18.10
C ILE A 29 30.14 -7.93 -18.16
N PRO A 30 29.93 -9.01 -17.36
CA PRO A 30 28.68 -9.74 -17.41
C PRO A 30 27.49 -8.87 -17.00
N ALA A 31 27.61 -8.06 -15.94
CA ALA A 31 26.55 -7.13 -15.54
C ALA A 31 26.17 -6.15 -16.65
N GLN A 32 27.14 -5.70 -17.46
CA GLN A 32 26.92 -4.84 -18.63
C GLN A 32 26.37 -5.60 -19.84
N LEU A 33 26.87 -6.79 -20.16
CA LEU A 33 26.38 -7.59 -21.29
C LEU A 33 24.95 -8.09 -21.07
N TYR A 34 24.55 -8.32 -19.81
CA TYR A 34 23.17 -8.69 -19.48
C TYR A 34 22.15 -7.55 -19.65
N PHE A 35 22.57 -6.30 -19.89
CA PHE A 35 21.66 -5.25 -20.36
C PHE A 35 21.11 -5.51 -21.76
N LEU A 36 21.87 -6.21 -22.60
CA LEU A 36 21.53 -6.44 -24.01
C LEU A 36 20.64 -7.68 -24.20
N ALA A 37 20.37 -8.42 -23.13
CA ALA A 37 19.53 -9.59 -23.22
C ALA A 37 18.09 -9.19 -23.58
N PRO A 38 17.49 -9.82 -24.63
CA PRO A 38 16.14 -9.52 -25.02
C PRO A 38 15.17 -9.77 -23.86
N GLY A 39 14.17 -8.88 -23.75
CA GLY A 39 13.12 -9.01 -22.74
C GLY A 39 12.44 -10.38 -22.82
N ALA A 40 11.98 -10.88 -21.68
CA ALA A 40 11.24 -12.13 -21.62
C ALA A 40 10.00 -12.06 -22.53
N GLU A 41 9.72 -13.17 -23.22
CA GLU A 41 8.50 -13.37 -24.01
C GLU A 41 7.24 -13.01 -23.20
N ASP A 42 6.27 -12.36 -23.84
CA ASP A 42 5.03 -11.92 -23.19
C ASP A 42 4.27 -13.14 -22.62
N ALA A 43 4.32 -13.32 -21.30
CA ALA A 43 3.65 -14.41 -20.60
C ALA A 43 2.11 -14.34 -20.76
N TRP A 44 1.56 -13.18 -21.12
CA TRP A 44 0.12 -12.96 -21.27
C TRP A 44 -0.46 -13.50 -22.56
N LYS A 45 0.36 -13.93 -23.54
CA LYS A 45 -0.15 -14.67 -24.73
C LYS A 45 -0.88 -15.97 -24.36
N TYR A 46 -0.74 -16.42 -23.11
CA TYR A 46 -1.38 -17.61 -22.56
C TYR A 46 -2.57 -17.30 -21.64
N VAL A 47 -2.91 -16.04 -21.38
CA VAL A 47 -3.96 -15.66 -20.44
C VAL A 47 -5.14 -15.04 -21.19
N LYS A 48 -6.30 -15.72 -21.15
CA LYS A 48 -7.54 -15.19 -21.73
C LYS A 48 -8.08 -14.04 -20.87
N VAL A 49 -8.28 -12.87 -21.49
CA VAL A 49 -9.00 -11.74 -20.87
C VAL A 49 -10.42 -12.18 -20.55
N LYS A 50 -10.85 -12.02 -19.30
CA LYS A 50 -12.24 -12.28 -18.89
C LYS A 50 -13.00 -10.97 -18.94
N GLY A 51 -14.11 -10.95 -19.67
CA GLY A 51 -15.03 -9.82 -19.67
C GLY A 51 -15.74 -9.65 -18.32
N ILE A 52 -16.34 -8.48 -18.12
CA ILE A 52 -17.21 -8.20 -16.98
C ILE A 52 -18.56 -8.88 -17.24
N LEU A 53 -19.02 -9.69 -16.30
CA LEU A 53 -20.36 -10.27 -16.32
C LEU A 53 -21.34 -9.40 -15.55
N ILE A 54 -22.43 -9.01 -16.21
CA ILE A 54 -23.52 -8.23 -15.63
C ILE A 54 -24.78 -9.09 -15.63
N SER A 55 -25.38 -9.26 -14.46
CA SER A 55 -26.66 -9.91 -14.26
C SER A 55 -27.76 -8.87 -14.16
N ASN A 56 -28.73 -8.91 -15.07
CA ASN A 56 -29.85 -7.98 -15.10
C ASN A 56 -31.00 -8.50 -14.21
N HIS A 57 -31.28 -7.80 -13.12
CA HIS A 57 -32.33 -8.14 -12.15
C HIS A 57 -33.65 -7.40 -12.42
N THR A 58 -33.83 -6.76 -13.58
CA THR A 58 -35.02 -5.93 -13.86
C THR A 58 -36.31 -6.73 -13.69
N GLU A 59 -36.40 -7.93 -14.25
CA GLU A 59 -37.60 -8.78 -14.11
C GLU A 59 -37.83 -9.23 -12.66
N VAL A 60 -36.74 -9.53 -11.92
CA VAL A 60 -36.82 -9.89 -10.50
C VAL A 60 -37.34 -8.70 -9.70
N PHE A 61 -36.83 -7.51 -9.94
CA PHE A 61 -37.27 -6.30 -9.25
C PHE A 61 -38.75 -5.99 -9.54
N MET A 62 -39.21 -6.16 -10.79
CA MET A 62 -40.63 -6.05 -11.13
C MET A 62 -41.48 -7.09 -10.40
N LYS A 63 -41.06 -8.37 -10.40
CA LYS A 63 -41.78 -9.46 -9.74
C LYS A 63 -41.99 -9.23 -8.25
N TYR A 64 -41.00 -8.64 -7.56
CA TYR A 64 -41.06 -8.34 -6.13
C TYR A 64 -41.47 -6.88 -5.82
N ASN A 65 -41.95 -6.13 -6.82
CA ASN A 65 -42.36 -4.73 -6.70
C ASN A 65 -41.29 -3.82 -6.06
N ILE A 66 -40.02 -4.08 -6.36
CA ILE A 66 -38.89 -3.30 -5.88
C ILE A 66 -38.77 -2.05 -6.75
N THR A 67 -39.19 -0.91 -6.21
CA THR A 67 -39.16 0.39 -6.90
C THR A 67 -37.98 1.26 -6.48
N LYS A 68 -37.27 0.89 -5.41
CA LYS A 68 -36.12 1.62 -4.87
C LYS A 68 -35.08 0.66 -4.29
N TYR A 69 -33.81 1.04 -4.42
CA TYR A 69 -32.72 0.35 -3.73
C TYR A 69 -32.52 0.91 -2.31
N GLU A 70 -32.59 0.03 -1.33
CA GLU A 70 -32.52 0.35 0.11
C GLU A 70 -31.42 -0.48 0.80
N GLY A 71 -30.30 -0.65 0.09
CA GLY A 71 -29.22 -1.50 0.55
C GLY A 71 -29.57 -2.99 0.49
N SER A 72 -29.03 -3.73 1.43
CA SER A 72 -29.28 -5.16 1.62
C SER A 72 -30.75 -5.53 1.80
N LYS A 73 -31.62 -4.63 2.29
CA LYS A 73 -33.07 -4.89 2.35
C LYS A 73 -33.66 -5.28 0.99
N THR A 74 -33.14 -4.69 -0.08
CA THR A 74 -33.53 -5.02 -1.46
C THR A 74 -33.11 -6.43 -1.87
N CYS A 75 -32.03 -6.96 -1.28
CA CYS A 75 -31.37 -8.18 -1.76
C CYS A 75 -31.61 -9.38 -0.85
N ILE A 76 -31.82 -9.15 0.45
CA ILE A 76 -31.72 -10.17 1.52
C ILE A 76 -32.79 -11.26 1.42
N GLN A 77 -33.91 -11.00 0.75
CA GLN A 77 -34.95 -12.00 0.53
C GLN A 77 -34.43 -13.19 -0.29
N CYS A 78 -33.52 -12.94 -1.25
CA CYS A 78 -32.90 -13.97 -2.09
C CYS A 78 -31.44 -14.26 -1.69
N HIS A 79 -30.72 -13.25 -1.20
CA HIS A 79 -29.28 -13.31 -0.92
C HIS A 79 -28.96 -13.22 0.58
N LYS A 80 -29.75 -13.94 1.39
CA LYS A 80 -29.58 -13.97 2.86
C LYS A 80 -28.25 -14.57 3.26
N LYS A 81 -27.78 -15.60 2.54
CA LYS A 81 -26.49 -16.25 2.80
C LYS A 81 -25.35 -15.25 2.57
N GLU A 82 -25.32 -14.62 1.40
CA GLU A 82 -24.29 -13.66 1.01
C GLU A 82 -24.24 -12.47 1.97
N THR A 83 -25.41 -11.98 2.40
CA THR A 83 -25.49 -10.90 3.38
C THR A 83 -24.92 -11.33 4.74
N LYS A 84 -25.26 -12.54 5.20
CA LYS A 84 -24.71 -13.13 6.44
C LYS A 84 -23.20 -13.31 6.33
N ASP A 85 -22.71 -13.84 5.22
CA ASP A 85 -21.28 -14.04 5.00
C ASP A 85 -20.54 -12.70 5.02
N PHE A 86 -21.07 -11.70 4.32
CA PHE A 86 -20.47 -10.37 4.23
C PHE A 86 -20.38 -9.66 5.59
N VAL A 87 -21.42 -9.70 6.43
CA VAL A 87 -21.35 -9.05 7.75
C VAL A 87 -20.30 -9.68 8.65
N HIS A 88 -19.85 -10.90 8.38
CA HIS A 88 -18.76 -11.55 9.10
C HIS A 88 -17.37 -11.32 8.50
N SER A 89 -17.26 -10.62 7.37
CA SER A 89 -15.99 -10.24 6.74
C SER A 89 -15.34 -9.03 7.42
N ILE A 90 -14.04 -8.82 7.18
CA ILE A 90 -13.32 -7.63 7.64
C ILE A 90 -13.82 -6.35 6.97
N HIS A 91 -14.37 -6.44 5.75
CA HIS A 91 -14.89 -5.26 5.04
C HIS A 91 -16.11 -4.66 5.76
N TYR A 92 -16.91 -5.49 6.43
CA TYR A 92 -18.00 -5.02 7.28
C TYR A 92 -17.53 -4.77 8.72
N LYS A 93 -16.95 -5.77 9.38
CA LYS A 93 -16.59 -5.66 10.81
C LYS A 93 -15.47 -4.66 11.06
N MET A 94 -14.57 -4.46 10.11
CA MET A 94 -13.36 -3.64 10.23
C MET A 94 -12.35 -4.18 11.27
N TRP A 95 -12.49 -5.44 11.66
CA TRP A 95 -11.56 -6.15 12.53
C TRP A 95 -11.60 -7.67 12.29
N ASN A 96 -10.51 -8.35 12.60
CA ASN A 96 -10.38 -9.81 12.60
C ASN A 96 -9.26 -10.26 13.54
N TYR A 97 -9.08 -11.57 13.67
CA TYR A 97 -7.92 -12.18 14.33
C TYR A 97 -6.86 -12.59 13.31
N VAL A 98 -5.60 -12.41 13.67
CA VAL A 98 -4.43 -12.88 12.90
C VAL A 98 -3.44 -13.60 13.83
N ASN A 99 -2.67 -14.54 13.27
CA ASN A 99 -1.81 -15.45 14.05
C ASN A 99 -0.33 -15.38 13.65
N ASP A 100 0.00 -14.54 12.67
CA ASP A 100 1.32 -14.42 12.04
C ASP A 100 2.03 -13.11 12.42
N ILE A 101 1.62 -12.50 13.54
CA ILE A 101 2.32 -11.38 14.18
C ILE A 101 3.39 -11.94 15.11
N VAL A 102 4.63 -11.53 14.90
CA VAL A 102 5.75 -12.03 15.72
C VAL A 102 5.55 -11.67 17.19
N GLY A 103 5.66 -12.68 18.06
CA GLY A 103 5.51 -12.53 19.51
C GLY A 103 4.05 -12.46 19.99
N LYS A 104 3.06 -12.56 19.10
CA LYS A 104 1.63 -12.54 19.46
C LYS A 104 0.90 -13.71 18.77
N PRO A 105 0.59 -14.81 19.47
CA PRO A 105 0.09 -16.05 18.85
C PRO A 105 -1.30 -15.90 18.21
N ARG A 106 -2.15 -15.02 18.76
CA ARG A 106 -3.44 -14.64 18.20
C ARG A 106 -3.77 -13.24 18.66
N VAL A 107 -4.01 -12.32 17.72
CA VAL A 107 -4.25 -10.93 18.07
C VAL A 107 -5.31 -10.29 17.18
N LYS A 108 -6.12 -9.40 17.76
CA LYS A 108 -7.11 -8.62 17.02
C LYS A 108 -6.38 -7.54 16.22
N VAL A 109 -6.74 -7.34 14.95
CA VAL A 109 -6.22 -6.27 14.10
C VAL A 109 -7.37 -5.64 13.32
N GLY A 110 -7.07 -4.60 12.54
CA GLY A 110 -8.05 -3.87 11.73
C GLY A 110 -8.28 -2.45 12.25
N SER A 111 -9.04 -1.67 11.47
CA SER A 111 -9.18 -0.23 11.70
C SER A 111 -10.06 0.15 12.90
N ARG A 112 -10.73 -0.83 13.53
CA ARG A 112 -11.34 -0.66 14.87
C ARG A 112 -10.34 -0.73 16.01
N VAL A 113 -9.27 -1.49 15.84
CA VAL A 113 -8.32 -1.82 16.90
C VAL A 113 -7.12 -0.90 16.84
N LEU A 114 -6.67 -0.61 15.63
CA LEU A 114 -5.37 -0.01 15.41
C LEU A 114 -5.45 1.50 15.23
N TYR A 115 -4.45 2.18 15.79
CA TYR A 115 -4.10 3.54 15.43
C TYR A 115 -3.55 3.60 13.99
N ASN A 116 -3.66 4.73 13.32
CA ASN A 116 -3.14 4.94 11.98
C ASN A 116 -2.35 6.25 11.96
N ASP A 117 -1.11 6.19 11.48
CA ASP A 117 -0.18 7.30 11.32
C ASP A 117 -0.59 8.31 10.24
N PHE A 118 -1.68 8.06 9.51
CA PHE A 118 -2.28 9.02 8.59
C PHE A 118 -3.30 9.92 9.29
N CYS A 119 -4.45 9.38 9.69
CA CYS A 119 -5.59 10.15 10.22
C CYS A 119 -5.92 9.83 11.69
N GLY A 120 -4.97 9.27 12.45
CA GLY A 120 -5.19 8.86 13.83
C GLY A 120 -6.04 7.60 13.91
N ALA A 121 -7.15 7.61 14.65
CA ALA A 121 -7.98 6.42 14.82
C ALA A 121 -9.40 6.62 14.25
N ILE A 122 -9.99 5.54 13.74
CA ILE A 122 -11.43 5.54 13.39
C ILE A 122 -12.26 5.33 14.65
N PHE A 123 -11.82 4.38 15.49
CA PHE A 123 -12.40 4.04 16.77
C PHE A 123 -11.32 4.05 17.85
N TRP A 124 -11.72 4.33 19.09
CA TRP A 124 -10.92 4.12 20.27
C TRP A 124 -11.46 2.93 21.06
N ASN A 125 -10.57 2.04 21.50
CA ASN A 125 -10.91 0.81 22.21
C ASN A 125 -12.04 -0.01 21.54
N MET A 126 -11.98 -0.14 20.20
CA MET A 126 -12.94 -0.83 19.32
C MET A 126 -14.36 -0.26 19.23
N THR A 127 -14.87 0.42 20.25
CA THR A 127 -16.29 0.76 20.38
C THR A 127 -16.58 2.25 20.30
N LYS A 128 -15.64 3.12 20.71
CA LYS A 128 -15.87 4.57 20.73
C LYS A 128 -15.53 5.19 19.36
N PRO A 129 -16.51 5.62 18.54
CA PRO A 129 -16.20 6.21 17.25
C PRO A 129 -15.53 7.58 17.43
N ILE A 130 -14.36 7.77 16.81
CA ILE A 130 -13.68 9.07 16.74
C ILE A 130 -14.04 9.77 15.44
N ASN A 131 -13.76 9.13 14.30
CA ASN A 131 -13.88 9.74 12.97
C ASN A 131 -14.80 8.95 12.02
N PHE A 132 -15.66 8.08 12.55
CA PHE A 132 -16.43 7.13 11.74
C PHE A 132 -17.32 7.82 10.68
N ILE A 133 -18.31 8.62 11.08
CA ILE A 133 -19.23 9.27 10.15
C ILE A 133 -19.63 10.67 10.64
N GLY A 134 -19.87 11.60 9.71
CA GLY A 134 -20.47 12.90 10.00
C GLY A 134 -20.17 13.95 8.95
N LYS A 135 -20.99 15.01 8.89
CA LYS A 135 -20.83 16.10 7.91
C LYS A 135 -19.82 17.14 8.41
N THR A 136 -18.65 17.19 7.78
CA THR A 136 -17.64 18.21 8.05
C THR A 136 -17.73 19.32 7.01
N VAL A 137 -17.92 20.55 7.46
CA VAL A 137 -17.98 21.76 6.60
C VAL A 137 -16.82 22.70 6.91
N LEU A 138 -16.33 23.43 5.92
CA LEU A 138 -15.33 24.48 6.13
C LEU A 138 -15.92 25.64 6.91
N LYS A 139 -15.25 25.98 8.02
CA LYS A 139 -15.62 27.13 8.86
C LYS A 139 -14.58 28.24 8.80
N ASN A 140 -13.31 27.88 8.62
CA ASN A 140 -12.22 28.82 8.46
C ASN A 140 -11.54 28.55 7.12
N VAL A 141 -11.13 29.60 6.41
CA VAL A 141 -10.44 29.53 5.12
C VAL A 141 -9.50 30.74 4.99
N PRO A 142 -8.43 30.65 4.18
CA PRO A 142 -7.67 31.81 3.75
C PRO A 142 -8.56 32.87 3.07
N ASN A 143 -8.17 34.15 3.14
CA ASN A 143 -8.95 35.27 2.62
C ASN A 143 -9.30 35.13 1.12
N ASP A 144 -8.38 34.59 0.33
CA ASP A 144 -8.55 34.32 -1.10
C ASP A 144 -9.54 33.17 -1.40
N MET A 145 -9.97 32.44 -0.37
CA MET A 145 -10.82 31.25 -0.47
C MET A 145 -12.15 31.36 0.28
N GLU A 146 -12.58 32.57 0.69
CA GLU A 146 -13.82 32.82 1.46
C GLU A 146 -15.07 32.16 0.83
N LYS A 147 -15.15 32.10 -0.50
CA LYS A 147 -16.26 31.45 -1.23
C LYS A 147 -16.41 29.95 -0.92
N LEU A 148 -15.40 29.30 -0.34
CA LEU A 148 -15.46 27.89 0.05
C LEU A 148 -16.07 27.65 1.42
N LYS A 149 -16.31 28.69 2.22
CA LYS A 149 -16.91 28.56 3.55
C LYS A 149 -18.29 27.89 3.45
N GLY A 150 -18.57 26.95 4.36
CA GLY A 150 -19.78 26.12 4.34
C GLY A 150 -19.72 24.90 3.42
N ARG A 151 -18.72 24.77 2.54
CA ARG A 151 -18.54 23.59 1.69
C ARG A 151 -18.28 22.34 2.53
N VAL A 152 -18.91 21.22 2.15
CA VAL A 152 -18.64 19.90 2.72
C VAL A 152 -17.27 19.39 2.23
N VAL A 153 -16.39 19.04 3.18
CA VAL A 153 -15.01 18.60 2.89
C VAL A 153 -14.70 17.18 3.37
N SER A 154 -15.58 16.59 4.18
CA SER A 154 -15.48 15.18 4.59
C SER A 154 -16.82 14.67 5.12
N THR A 155 -17.08 13.38 4.90
CA THR A 155 -18.20 12.64 5.51
C THR A 155 -17.78 11.62 6.56
N GLY A 156 -16.49 11.61 6.93
CA GLY A 156 -15.91 10.63 7.85
C GLY A 156 -15.32 9.40 7.16
N CYS A 157 -14.69 8.52 7.96
CA CYS A 157 -14.01 7.31 7.48
C CYS A 157 -14.96 6.27 6.87
N SER A 158 -16.25 6.31 7.23
CA SER A 158 -17.33 5.47 6.69
C SER A 158 -17.57 5.70 5.21
N ALA A 159 -17.03 6.75 4.60
CA ALA A 159 -17.04 6.86 3.14
C ALA A 159 -16.37 5.63 2.52
N CYS A 160 -15.19 5.23 3.03
CA CYS A 160 -14.43 4.05 2.57
C CYS A 160 -14.70 2.79 3.39
N HIS A 161 -14.93 2.92 4.70
CA HIS A 161 -15.24 1.81 5.60
C HIS A 161 -16.74 1.51 5.72
N GLY A 162 -17.55 2.15 4.88
CA GLY A 162 -18.99 1.97 4.79
C GLY A 162 -19.34 1.14 3.58
N SER A 163 -18.91 -0.11 3.56
CA SER A 163 -19.74 -1.15 2.93
C SER A 163 -21.07 -1.34 3.70
N SER A 164 -21.28 -0.53 4.74
CA SER A 164 -22.55 -0.25 5.36
C SER A 164 -23.22 1.04 4.85
N LEU A 165 -24.51 1.19 5.17
CA LEU A 165 -25.32 2.40 5.03
C LEU A 165 -25.01 3.46 6.11
N GLY A 166 -23.81 3.42 6.70
CA GLY A 166 -23.31 4.42 7.64
C GLY A 166 -23.63 4.17 9.11
N LYS A 167 -24.40 3.13 9.47
CA LYS A 167 -24.41 2.68 10.88
C LYS A 167 -23.09 1.99 11.20
N VAL A 168 -22.60 2.22 12.42
CA VAL A 168 -21.47 1.49 12.99
C VAL A 168 -21.85 0.01 13.09
N PRO A 169 -21.11 -0.90 12.44
CA PRO A 169 -21.32 -2.34 12.60
C PRO A 169 -21.24 -2.79 14.07
N ASN A 170 -22.01 -3.80 14.47
CA ASN A 170 -21.77 -4.41 15.77
C ASN A 170 -20.41 -5.14 15.78
N ILE A 171 -19.80 -5.27 16.97
CA ILE A 171 -18.52 -6.00 17.10
C ILE A 171 -18.73 -7.47 16.69
N GLU A 172 -19.78 -8.07 17.24
CA GLU A 172 -20.35 -9.34 16.80
C GLU A 172 -21.63 -9.03 16.00
N PRO A 173 -21.66 -9.32 14.69
CA PRO A 173 -22.81 -9.05 13.84
C PRO A 173 -24.08 -9.74 14.33
N ASN A 174 -25.21 -9.05 14.25
CA ASN A 174 -26.54 -9.58 14.55
C ASN A 174 -27.55 -9.27 13.43
N GLY A 175 -28.83 -9.58 13.63
CA GLY A 175 -29.87 -9.37 12.62
C GLY A 175 -29.98 -7.92 12.11
N LYS A 176 -29.71 -6.91 12.95
CA LYS A 176 -29.75 -5.49 12.54
C LYS A 176 -28.61 -5.12 11.59
N ASP A 177 -27.49 -5.83 11.65
CA ASP A 177 -26.36 -5.63 10.73
C ASP A 177 -26.71 -6.08 9.31
N LEU A 178 -27.59 -7.07 9.17
CA LEU A 178 -28.00 -7.60 7.87
C LEU A 178 -28.78 -6.57 7.03
N GLU A 179 -29.37 -5.56 7.66
CA GLU A 179 -30.07 -4.45 6.98
C GLU A 179 -29.17 -3.23 6.77
N ASN A 180 -27.94 -3.27 7.27
CA ASN A 180 -27.01 -2.15 7.22
C ASN A 180 -26.04 -2.29 6.05
N VAL A 181 -26.01 -3.40 5.31
CA VAL A 181 -25.08 -3.63 4.20
C VAL A 181 -25.50 -2.84 2.96
N ASP A 182 -24.52 -2.27 2.25
CA ASP A 182 -24.70 -1.61 0.96
C ASP A 182 -24.03 -2.45 -0.14
N CYS A 183 -24.80 -3.31 -0.81
CA CYS A 183 -24.30 -4.27 -1.80
C CYS A 183 -23.72 -3.60 -3.06
N LEU A 184 -24.31 -2.48 -3.49
CA LEU A 184 -23.97 -1.82 -4.75
C LEU A 184 -22.64 -1.06 -4.71
N VAL A 185 -22.02 -0.88 -3.53
CA VAL A 185 -20.67 -0.29 -3.44
C VAL A 185 -19.63 -1.12 -4.19
N CYS A 186 -19.82 -2.45 -4.24
CA CYS A 186 -18.96 -3.39 -4.95
C CYS A 186 -19.62 -3.88 -6.25
N HIS A 187 -20.93 -4.12 -6.21
CA HIS A 187 -21.65 -4.83 -7.27
C HIS A 187 -22.34 -3.93 -8.30
N SER A 188 -22.04 -2.63 -8.36
CA SER A 188 -22.58 -1.72 -9.39
C SER A 188 -21.47 -1.09 -10.22
N LEU A 189 -21.72 -0.94 -11.53
CA LEU A 189 -20.85 -0.16 -12.42
C LEU A 189 -20.90 1.34 -12.16
N LYS A 190 -22.09 1.84 -11.79
CA LYS A 190 -22.38 3.28 -11.68
C LYS A 190 -22.31 3.78 -10.24
N TYR A 191 -22.96 3.08 -9.31
CA TYR A 191 -23.13 3.53 -7.93
C TYR A 191 -21.79 3.83 -7.25
N ARG A 192 -20.94 2.79 -7.15
CA ARG A 192 -19.59 2.79 -6.54
C ARG A 192 -19.58 3.30 -5.08
N GLY A 193 -18.76 2.68 -4.24
CA GLY A 193 -18.58 3.12 -2.86
C GLY A 193 -17.73 4.38 -2.70
N GLY A 194 -17.25 4.59 -1.47
CA GLY A 194 -16.14 5.50 -1.23
C GLY A 194 -16.48 6.99 -1.31
N PRO A 195 -15.43 7.84 -1.29
CA PRO A 195 -15.55 9.27 -1.54
C PRO A 195 -16.12 9.58 -2.93
N LEU A 196 -15.92 8.69 -3.92
CA LEU A 196 -16.48 8.87 -5.27
C LEU A 196 -18.00 8.78 -5.29
N GLY A 197 -18.58 7.75 -4.66
CA GLY A 197 -20.05 7.63 -4.58
C GLY A 197 -20.69 8.79 -3.82
N VAL A 198 -20.01 9.30 -2.78
CA VAL A 198 -20.44 10.50 -2.05
C VAL A 198 -20.35 11.75 -2.94
N ALA A 199 -19.23 11.96 -3.63
CA ALA A 199 -19.02 13.13 -4.48
C ALA A 199 -19.99 13.18 -5.67
N LYS A 200 -20.37 12.02 -6.22
CA LYS A 200 -21.36 11.90 -7.30
C LYS A 200 -22.82 12.00 -6.82
N GLY A 201 -23.05 12.09 -5.51
CA GLY A 201 -24.40 12.17 -4.93
C GLY A 201 -25.14 10.85 -4.81
N TYR A 202 -24.55 9.72 -5.23
CA TYR A 202 -25.15 8.39 -5.10
C TYR A 202 -25.25 7.89 -3.65
N ARG A 203 -24.38 8.40 -2.77
CA ARG A 203 -24.39 8.10 -1.33
C ARG A 203 -24.68 9.37 -0.54
N LYS A 204 -25.95 9.71 -0.38
CA LYS A 204 -26.37 10.95 0.30
C LYS A 204 -26.24 10.79 1.81
N LEU A 205 -25.44 11.66 2.43
CA LEU A 205 -25.31 11.70 3.88
C LEU A 205 -26.50 12.46 4.50
N VAL A 206 -27.30 11.78 5.30
CA VAL A 206 -28.47 12.33 6.01
C VAL A 206 -28.33 12.15 7.51
N LYS A 207 -28.88 13.09 8.29
CA LYS A 207 -28.96 12.96 9.75
C LYS A 207 -30.34 12.39 10.10
N THR A 208 -30.33 11.22 10.73
CA THR A 208 -31.53 10.55 11.26
C THR A 208 -31.53 10.66 12.79
N GLU A 209 -32.60 10.23 13.45
CA GLU A 209 -32.68 10.14 14.92
C GLU A 209 -31.55 9.28 15.50
N ASP A 210 -31.24 8.18 14.83
CA ASP A 210 -30.16 7.25 15.18
C ASP A 210 -28.74 7.76 14.76
N GLY A 211 -28.62 9.01 14.32
CA GLY A 211 -27.37 9.61 13.85
C GLY A 211 -27.23 9.65 12.32
N TRP A 212 -26.00 9.88 11.85
CA TRP A 212 -25.72 10.03 10.41
C TRP A 212 -25.78 8.70 9.65
N ARG A 213 -26.33 8.72 8.44
CA ARG A 213 -26.44 7.56 7.54
C ARG A 213 -26.23 7.93 6.07
N TYR A 214 -25.87 6.95 5.26
CA TYR A 214 -25.92 7.07 3.81
C TYR A 214 -27.25 6.51 3.29
N VAL A 215 -27.93 7.32 2.49
CA VAL A 215 -29.10 6.89 1.71
C VAL A 215 -28.66 6.74 0.25
N PRO A 216 -28.83 5.54 -0.35
CA PRO A 216 -28.58 5.35 -1.76
C PRO A 216 -29.50 6.22 -2.62
N ASP A 217 -28.92 6.86 -3.63
CA ASP A 217 -29.63 7.64 -4.64
C ASP A 217 -29.25 7.14 -6.02
N ILE A 218 -29.93 6.11 -6.51
CA ILE A 218 -29.67 5.49 -7.81
C ILE A 218 -30.99 5.08 -8.45
N SER A 219 -31.07 5.19 -9.77
CA SER A 219 -32.24 4.74 -10.52
C SER A 219 -32.42 3.23 -10.33
N ILE A 220 -33.68 2.77 -10.24
CA ILE A 220 -33.95 1.33 -10.07
C ILE A 220 -33.45 0.52 -11.28
N LYS A 221 -33.46 1.12 -12.48
CA LYS A 221 -32.90 0.52 -13.71
C LYS A 221 -31.41 0.26 -13.57
N ASP A 222 -30.64 1.22 -13.05
CA ASP A 222 -29.20 1.04 -12.85
C ASP A 222 -28.89 0.14 -11.65
N ALA A 223 -29.73 0.17 -10.60
CA ALA A 223 -29.60 -0.70 -9.44
C ALA A 223 -29.86 -2.17 -9.78
N ALA A 224 -30.66 -2.46 -10.81
CA ALA A 224 -30.92 -3.82 -11.28
C ALA A 224 -29.75 -4.42 -12.07
N LEU A 225 -28.78 -3.63 -12.52
CA LEU A 225 -27.61 -4.10 -13.27
C LEU A 225 -26.47 -4.45 -12.30
N ILE A 226 -26.42 -5.73 -11.92
CA ILE A 226 -25.53 -6.23 -10.88
C ILE A 226 -24.29 -6.85 -11.50
N LEU A 227 -23.12 -6.44 -11.05
CA LEU A 227 -21.85 -7.09 -11.37
C LEU A 227 -21.77 -8.44 -10.66
N ALA A 228 -21.71 -9.53 -11.42
CA ALA A 228 -21.52 -10.86 -10.83
C ALA A 228 -20.15 -10.96 -10.12
N LYS A 229 -19.13 -10.28 -10.65
CA LYS A 229 -17.83 -10.09 -10.01
C LYS A 229 -17.48 -8.60 -9.97
N PRO A 230 -17.06 -8.04 -8.82
CA PRO A 230 -16.65 -6.65 -8.74
C PRO A 230 -15.49 -6.33 -9.68
N GLY A 231 -15.64 -5.27 -10.46
CA GLY A 231 -14.55 -4.70 -11.26
C GLY A 231 -13.55 -3.92 -10.40
N LYS A 232 -12.35 -3.69 -10.93
CA LYS A 232 -11.29 -2.92 -10.24
C LYS A 232 -11.75 -1.52 -9.79
N ASP A 233 -12.56 -0.84 -10.60
CA ASP A 233 -13.08 0.49 -10.31
C ASP A 233 -13.91 0.56 -9.02
N SER A 234 -14.69 -0.49 -8.72
CA SER A 234 -15.49 -0.54 -7.48
C SER A 234 -14.59 -0.62 -6.25
N CYS A 235 -13.50 -1.38 -6.34
CA CYS A 235 -12.50 -1.51 -5.28
C CYS A 235 -11.73 -0.19 -5.10
N LEU A 236 -11.28 0.40 -6.21
CA LEU A 236 -10.48 1.61 -6.25
C LEU A 236 -11.26 2.85 -5.78
N ALA A 237 -12.60 2.84 -5.86
CA ALA A 237 -13.43 3.90 -5.30
C ALA A 237 -13.15 4.19 -3.82
N CYS A 238 -12.66 3.20 -3.06
CA CYS A 238 -12.18 3.37 -1.69
C CYS A 238 -10.64 3.25 -1.59
N HIS A 239 -10.07 2.20 -2.20
CA HIS A 239 -8.67 1.85 -2.01
C HIS A 239 -7.70 2.89 -2.59
N ALA A 240 -8.06 3.53 -3.71
CA ALA A 240 -7.21 4.53 -4.35
C ALA A 240 -7.12 5.86 -3.58
N TYR A 241 -8.07 6.13 -2.68
CA TYR A 241 -8.20 7.40 -1.93
C TYR A 241 -7.90 7.24 -0.44
N SER A 242 -7.36 6.08 -0.05
CA SER A 242 -7.03 5.80 1.34
C SER A 242 -5.91 6.72 1.85
N GLY A 243 -6.06 7.20 3.09
CA GLY A 243 -5.14 8.19 3.69
C GLY A 243 -5.55 9.66 3.49
N GLY A 244 -6.68 9.92 2.83
CA GLY A 244 -7.27 11.26 2.70
C GLY A 244 -7.14 11.90 1.32
N GLY A 245 -6.45 11.24 0.39
CA GLY A 245 -6.22 11.69 -0.98
C GLY A 245 -5.80 10.54 -1.91
N PRO A 246 -5.75 10.77 -3.23
CA PRO A 246 -5.38 9.75 -4.21
C PRO A 246 -3.92 9.30 -4.05
N GLY A 247 -3.67 7.99 -3.90
CA GLY A 247 -2.30 7.44 -3.77
C GLY A 247 -1.60 7.71 -2.44
N PHE A 248 -2.27 8.37 -1.48
CA PHE A 248 -1.64 8.82 -0.24
C PHE A 248 -1.15 7.65 0.61
N LYS A 249 -1.99 6.65 0.90
CA LYS A 249 -1.58 5.54 1.77
C LYS A 249 -0.75 4.49 1.03
N ARG A 250 -1.34 3.86 0.00
CA ARG A 250 -0.70 2.81 -0.81
C ARG A 250 -0.21 3.42 -2.13
N PRO A 251 1.10 3.42 -2.42
CA PRO A 251 1.68 4.36 -3.39
C PRO A 251 1.37 4.06 -4.86
N ASN A 252 1.00 2.82 -5.19
CA ASN A 252 0.63 2.41 -6.56
C ASN A 252 -0.86 2.00 -6.66
N LEU A 253 -1.66 2.25 -5.62
CA LEU A 253 -3.12 2.17 -5.70
C LEU A 253 -3.66 3.58 -5.85
N THR A 254 -3.77 4.03 -7.10
CA THR A 254 -4.19 5.38 -7.46
C THR A 254 -5.35 5.32 -8.46
N PRO A 255 -5.99 6.46 -8.77
CA PRO A 255 -6.96 6.55 -9.86
C PRO A 255 -6.39 6.19 -11.25
N ASP A 256 -5.05 6.12 -11.42
CA ASP A 256 -4.44 5.64 -12.67
C ASP A 256 -4.83 4.18 -12.99
N LEU A 257 -5.30 3.41 -12.01
CA LEU A 257 -5.78 2.04 -12.18
C LEU A 257 -7.26 1.95 -12.59
N MET A 258 -7.99 3.06 -12.61
CA MET A 258 -9.41 3.08 -12.95
C MET A 258 -9.63 3.21 -14.46
N GLY A 259 -10.65 2.53 -14.97
CA GLY A 259 -10.96 2.55 -16.41
C GLY A 259 -9.83 1.95 -17.26
N ASN A 260 -9.39 2.67 -18.28
CA ASN A 260 -8.28 2.25 -19.14
C ASN A 260 -6.94 2.52 -18.45
N VAL A 261 -6.10 1.49 -18.33
CA VAL A 261 -4.86 1.54 -17.55
C VAL A 261 -3.67 1.44 -18.48
N SER A 262 -2.67 2.30 -18.26
CA SER A 262 -1.41 2.25 -18.98
C SER A 262 -0.60 1.04 -18.55
N GLU A 263 -0.04 0.32 -19.53
CA GLU A 263 0.89 -0.81 -19.27
C GLU A 263 2.14 -0.37 -18.52
N HIS A 264 2.59 0.87 -18.73
CA HIS A 264 3.70 1.47 -17.98
C HIS A 264 3.38 1.69 -16.50
N PHE A 265 2.10 1.79 -16.15
CA PHE A 265 1.69 1.93 -14.76
C PHE A 265 1.50 0.56 -14.09
N ASP A 266 0.68 -0.32 -14.69
CA ASP A 266 0.47 -1.69 -14.21
C ASP A 266 0.06 -2.62 -15.36
N VAL A 267 0.95 -3.56 -15.71
CA VAL A 267 0.74 -4.49 -16.83
C VAL A 267 -0.44 -5.44 -16.62
N HIS A 268 -0.77 -5.79 -15.38
CA HIS A 268 -1.83 -6.75 -15.08
C HIS A 268 -3.20 -6.10 -15.31
N MET A 269 -3.41 -4.91 -14.74
CA MET A 269 -4.69 -4.21 -14.86
C MET A 269 -4.88 -3.53 -16.22
N ALA A 270 -3.78 -3.19 -16.93
CA ALA A 270 -3.82 -2.76 -18.33
C ALA A 270 -4.35 -3.86 -19.26
N ARG A 271 -4.11 -5.13 -18.92
CA ARG A 271 -4.57 -6.30 -19.68
C ARG A 271 -5.88 -6.91 -19.14
N GLY A 272 -6.63 -6.13 -18.37
CA GLY A 272 -8.01 -6.46 -18.01
C GLY A 272 -8.18 -7.31 -16.75
N LEU A 273 -7.11 -7.60 -15.98
CA LEU A 273 -7.28 -8.20 -14.66
C LEU A 273 -8.01 -7.25 -13.70
N HIS A 274 -8.87 -7.83 -12.88
CA HIS A 274 -9.55 -7.17 -11.79
C HIS A 274 -8.97 -7.59 -10.44
N CYS A 275 -9.26 -6.81 -9.40
CA CYS A 275 -8.74 -7.08 -8.05
C CYS A 275 -9.08 -8.50 -7.58
N VAL A 276 -10.29 -8.96 -7.87
CA VAL A 276 -10.80 -10.29 -7.46
C VAL A 276 -10.13 -11.47 -8.18
N ASP A 277 -9.39 -11.24 -9.26
CA ASP A 277 -8.64 -12.30 -9.94
C ASP A 277 -7.37 -12.69 -9.17
N CYS A 278 -6.77 -11.72 -8.46
CA CYS A 278 -5.59 -11.93 -7.60
C CYS A 278 -5.93 -12.00 -6.10
N HIS A 279 -7.01 -11.33 -5.69
CA HIS A 279 -7.55 -11.37 -4.34
C HIS A 279 -8.81 -12.23 -4.31
N PRO A 280 -8.70 -13.57 -4.22
CA PRO A 280 -9.86 -14.42 -4.23
C PRO A 280 -10.73 -14.16 -3.00
N PHE A 281 -12.04 -14.25 -3.22
CA PHE A 281 -13.05 -14.17 -2.18
C PHE A 281 -13.74 -15.54 -2.05
N GLU A 282 -13.96 -15.95 -0.81
CA GLU A 282 -14.77 -17.11 -0.44
C GLU A 282 -15.71 -16.67 0.67
N ASP A 283 -17.02 -16.88 0.53
CA ASP A 283 -18.02 -16.37 1.47
C ASP A 283 -17.78 -14.88 1.83
N HIS A 284 -17.55 -14.05 0.81
CA HIS A 284 -17.24 -12.61 0.94
C HIS A 284 -16.00 -12.24 1.79
N LYS A 285 -15.21 -13.23 2.20
CA LYS A 285 -13.94 -13.04 2.90
C LYS A 285 -12.80 -12.96 1.90
N VAL A 286 -11.99 -11.91 2.01
CA VAL A 286 -10.90 -11.65 1.07
C VAL A 286 -9.60 -12.30 1.50
N ALA A 287 -8.91 -12.90 0.55
CA ALA A 287 -7.55 -13.37 0.76
C ALA A 287 -6.51 -12.29 0.45
N THR A 288 -5.76 -11.87 1.46
CA THR A 288 -4.59 -10.98 1.30
C THR A 288 -3.47 -11.37 2.24
N LYS A 289 -2.22 -11.05 1.85
CA LYS A 289 -1.05 -11.18 2.70
C LYS A 289 -0.02 -10.12 2.33
N ALA A 290 0.23 -9.20 3.25
CA ALA A 290 1.21 -8.14 3.11
C ALA A 290 1.53 -7.58 4.49
N VAL A 291 2.71 -6.95 4.62
CA VAL A 291 3.04 -6.15 5.80
C VAL A 291 2.00 -5.05 5.91
N ASP A 292 1.49 -4.86 7.13
CA ASP A 292 0.50 -3.83 7.40
C ASP A 292 -0.82 -4.03 6.64
N THR A 293 -1.15 -5.28 6.32
CA THR A 293 -2.47 -5.65 5.80
C THR A 293 -3.17 -6.60 6.75
N PHE A 294 -4.35 -6.18 7.17
CA PHE A 294 -5.13 -6.84 8.22
C PHE A 294 -6.15 -7.84 7.68
N ALA A 295 -6.51 -7.74 6.40
CA ALA A 295 -7.50 -8.59 5.74
C ALA A 295 -6.96 -9.99 5.41
N ARG A 296 -6.65 -10.80 6.43
CA ARG A 296 -6.09 -12.16 6.32
C ARG A 296 -7.20 -13.22 6.42
N GLU A 297 -8.19 -13.17 5.54
CA GLU A 297 -9.39 -14.02 5.64
C GLU A 297 -9.41 -15.20 4.65
N GLY A 298 -8.29 -15.46 3.97
CA GLY A 298 -8.16 -16.57 3.01
C GLY A 298 -6.73 -16.75 2.51
N LYS A 299 -6.53 -17.68 1.57
CA LYS A 299 -5.22 -17.98 0.98
C LYS A 299 -4.87 -17.00 -0.14
N ALA A 300 -3.93 -16.09 0.14
CA ALA A 300 -3.49 -15.08 -0.82
C ALA A 300 -2.78 -15.71 -2.03
N LYS A 301 -2.96 -15.12 -3.21
CA LYS A 301 -2.17 -15.44 -4.40
C LYS A 301 -0.79 -14.81 -4.32
N SER A 302 0.14 -15.42 -5.03
CA SER A 302 1.52 -15.02 -5.22
C SER A 302 1.84 -14.97 -6.72
N CYS A 303 2.95 -14.33 -7.10
CA CYS A 303 3.36 -14.24 -8.50
C CYS A 303 3.49 -15.62 -9.14
N VAL A 304 3.98 -16.62 -8.40
CA VAL A 304 4.24 -17.97 -8.92
C VAL A 304 2.98 -18.81 -9.15
N ASP A 305 1.82 -18.40 -8.63
CA ASP A 305 0.55 -19.07 -8.92
C ASP A 305 0.12 -18.88 -10.39
N CYS A 306 0.57 -17.78 -11.04
CA CYS A 306 0.32 -17.48 -12.45
C CYS A 306 1.59 -17.56 -13.31
N HIS A 307 2.76 -17.35 -12.70
CA HIS A 307 4.08 -17.46 -13.34
C HIS A 307 4.84 -18.68 -12.80
N PRO A 308 4.42 -19.92 -13.12
CA PRO A 308 5.07 -21.13 -12.61
C PRO A 308 6.40 -21.45 -13.33
N HIS A 309 6.60 -20.88 -14.52
CA HIS A 309 7.78 -21.12 -15.34
C HIS A 309 8.82 -20.01 -15.13
N ARG A 310 10.09 -20.43 -15.14
CA ARG A 310 11.26 -19.56 -15.01
C ARG A 310 11.36 -18.55 -16.16
N HIS A 311 12.10 -17.46 -15.91
CA HIS A 311 12.41 -16.45 -16.93
C HIS A 311 12.93 -17.12 -18.23
N ARG A 312 12.21 -16.92 -19.34
CA ARG A 312 12.54 -17.48 -20.67
C ARG A 312 13.68 -16.69 -21.35
N ALA A 313 14.78 -16.55 -20.64
CA ALA A 313 16.03 -15.97 -21.13
C ALA A 313 17.15 -16.94 -20.74
N PRO A 314 17.80 -17.67 -21.67
CA PRO A 314 18.64 -18.83 -21.33
C PRO A 314 19.73 -18.49 -20.31
N ILE A 315 20.48 -17.41 -20.55
CA ILE A 315 21.59 -17.03 -19.67
C ILE A 315 21.10 -16.12 -18.54
N VAL A 316 20.40 -15.03 -18.82
CA VAL A 316 19.89 -14.11 -17.78
C VAL A 316 18.94 -14.80 -16.81
N GLY A 317 18.03 -15.62 -17.31
CA GLY A 317 17.14 -16.44 -16.50
C GLY A 317 17.93 -17.43 -15.64
N PHE A 318 18.98 -18.08 -16.17
CA PHE A 318 19.84 -18.93 -15.34
C PHE A 318 20.41 -18.18 -14.14
N PHE A 319 20.94 -16.96 -14.33
CA PHE A 319 21.52 -16.18 -13.22
C PHE A 319 20.47 -15.69 -12.22
N ILE A 320 19.31 -15.21 -12.69
CA ILE A 320 18.20 -14.79 -11.82
C ILE A 320 17.77 -15.98 -10.96
N GLU A 321 17.52 -17.14 -11.56
CA GLU A 321 16.97 -18.31 -10.87
C GLU A 321 17.99 -18.99 -9.94
N ARG A 322 19.28 -18.92 -10.27
CA ARG A 322 20.37 -19.49 -9.46
C ARG A 322 20.72 -18.60 -8.27
N PHE A 323 20.90 -17.29 -8.51
CA PHE A 323 21.53 -16.38 -7.56
C PHE A 323 20.57 -15.40 -6.88
N HIS A 324 19.36 -15.17 -7.42
CA HIS A 324 18.39 -14.21 -6.88
C HIS A 324 17.19 -14.86 -6.17
N LYS A 325 17.34 -16.10 -5.69
CA LYS A 325 16.28 -16.81 -4.92
C LYS A 325 15.80 -16.06 -3.68
N ARG A 326 16.64 -15.16 -3.16
CA ARG A 326 16.39 -14.31 -1.99
C ARG A 326 15.88 -12.92 -2.34
N VAL A 327 15.55 -12.64 -3.60
CA VAL A 327 14.93 -11.39 -4.06
C VAL A 327 13.49 -11.71 -4.47
N SER A 328 12.53 -10.87 -4.09
CA SER A 328 11.14 -11.04 -4.50
C SER A 328 10.93 -10.55 -5.93
N CYS A 329 9.91 -11.09 -6.62
CA CYS A 329 9.54 -10.62 -7.95
C CYS A 329 9.24 -9.11 -7.92
N GLN A 330 8.51 -8.65 -6.89
CA GLN A 330 8.18 -7.24 -6.70
C GLN A 330 9.42 -6.33 -6.65
N ALA A 331 10.52 -6.78 -6.04
CA ALA A 331 11.72 -5.96 -5.91
C ALA A 331 12.34 -5.59 -7.26
N CYS A 332 12.24 -6.47 -8.26
CA CYS A 332 12.74 -6.19 -9.62
C CYS A 332 11.66 -5.55 -10.50
N HIS A 333 10.41 -5.96 -10.34
CA HIS A 333 9.31 -5.61 -11.24
C HIS A 333 8.50 -4.38 -10.82
N ILE A 334 8.83 -3.75 -9.69
CA ILE A 334 8.24 -2.49 -9.23
C ILE A 334 9.40 -1.54 -8.87
N PRO A 335 10.06 -0.94 -9.87
CA PRO A 335 11.28 -0.16 -9.67
C PRO A 335 11.04 1.17 -8.92
N TYR A 336 9.83 1.70 -9.01
CA TYR A 336 9.41 2.95 -8.38
C TYR A 336 8.03 2.80 -7.75
N ILE A 337 7.79 3.61 -6.71
CA ILE A 337 6.47 3.81 -6.14
C ILE A 337 5.98 5.22 -6.49
N ALA A 338 4.66 5.38 -6.63
CA ALA A 338 4.04 6.62 -7.08
C ALA A 338 4.57 7.10 -8.46
N HIS A 339 4.75 6.15 -9.39
CA HIS A 339 5.24 6.40 -10.76
C HIS A 339 4.12 6.77 -11.76
N GLY A 340 2.91 7.00 -11.27
CA GLY A 340 1.76 7.46 -12.05
C GLY A 340 1.57 8.95 -11.97
N LYS A 341 0.36 9.43 -12.24
CA LYS A 341 0.02 10.87 -12.16
C LYS A 341 0.00 11.38 -10.72
N TYR A 342 -0.38 10.52 -9.78
CA TYR A 342 -0.61 10.92 -8.39
C TYR A 342 0.61 10.66 -7.50
N PRO A 343 1.00 11.62 -6.64
CA PRO A 343 2.05 11.41 -5.66
C PRO A 343 1.59 10.51 -4.50
N THR A 344 2.54 10.06 -3.69
CA THR A 344 2.26 9.39 -2.42
C THR A 344 2.76 10.21 -1.24
N ASP A 345 2.03 10.13 -0.13
CA ASP A 345 2.37 10.76 1.15
C ASP A 345 3.48 9.95 1.83
N VAL A 346 4.68 10.51 1.90
CA VAL A 346 5.84 9.88 2.55
C VAL A 346 6.05 10.37 3.98
N LYS A 347 5.51 11.55 4.32
CA LYS A 347 5.64 12.12 5.64
C LYS A 347 4.44 13.02 5.97
N ARG A 348 3.91 12.86 7.19
CA ARG A 348 2.80 13.66 7.70
C ARG A 348 3.05 14.22 9.09
N ASP A 349 2.96 15.52 9.26
CA ASP A 349 3.22 16.20 10.53
C ASP A 349 1.97 16.86 11.10
N TRP A 350 1.40 16.27 12.15
CA TRP A 350 0.22 16.80 12.84
C TRP A 350 0.53 17.93 13.82
N ARG A 351 1.77 18.43 13.92
CA ARG A 351 2.07 19.58 14.81
C ARG A 351 1.51 20.90 14.29
N LYS A 352 1.24 20.97 12.99
CA LYS A 352 0.75 22.16 12.29
C LYS A 352 -0.23 21.76 11.19
N ALA A 353 -1.05 22.71 10.76
CA ALA A 353 -1.96 22.54 9.64
C ALA A 353 -1.75 23.65 8.61
N GLU A 354 -1.96 23.30 7.34
CA GLU A 354 -1.89 24.19 6.20
C GLU A 354 -3.13 24.04 5.33
N PHE A 355 -3.50 25.09 4.61
CA PHE A 355 -4.62 25.00 3.69
C PHE A 355 -4.16 24.33 2.39
N ASN A 356 -4.71 23.15 2.11
CA ASN A 356 -4.45 22.44 0.87
C ASN A 356 -5.39 22.94 -0.23
N TYR A 357 -4.84 23.65 -1.21
CA TYR A 357 -5.60 24.27 -2.30
C TYR A 357 -6.18 23.28 -3.31
N GLU A 358 -5.57 22.10 -3.48
CA GLU A 358 -6.08 21.05 -4.37
C GLU A 358 -7.30 20.35 -3.76
N LEU A 359 -7.18 19.91 -2.52
CA LEU A 359 -8.26 19.28 -1.74
C LEU A 359 -9.28 20.30 -1.25
N LYS A 360 -8.96 21.60 -1.31
CA LYS A 360 -9.79 22.71 -0.88
C LYS A 360 -10.23 22.52 0.57
N ARG A 361 -9.29 22.19 1.46
CA ARG A 361 -9.50 22.04 2.90
C ARG A 361 -8.18 22.15 3.66
N TRP A 362 -8.26 22.35 4.97
CA TRP A 362 -7.09 22.26 5.84
C TRP A 362 -6.61 20.82 5.98
N GLU A 363 -5.30 20.62 6.02
CA GLU A 363 -4.61 19.34 6.21
C GLU A 363 -3.45 19.54 7.20
N PRO A 364 -2.94 18.47 7.85
CA PRO A 364 -1.60 18.54 8.42
C PRO A 364 -0.56 18.84 7.33
N GLU A 365 0.66 19.22 7.71
CA GLU A 365 1.75 19.30 6.73
C GLU A 365 2.01 17.91 6.14
N ILE A 366 1.97 17.79 4.82
CA ILE A 366 2.15 16.53 4.09
C ILE A 366 3.26 16.67 3.05
N GLU A 367 4.25 15.79 3.12
CA GLU A 367 5.28 15.66 2.09
C GLU A 367 4.82 14.62 1.05
N LEU A 368 4.49 15.11 -0.14
CA LEU A 368 4.10 14.30 -1.28
C LEU A 368 5.28 14.09 -2.23
N LYS A 369 5.51 12.85 -2.67
CA LYS A 369 6.56 12.52 -3.66
C LYS A 369 6.04 11.63 -4.79
N ARG A 370 6.67 11.76 -5.95
CA ARG A 370 6.51 10.89 -7.12
C ARG A 370 7.82 10.16 -7.42
N ASP A 371 7.72 9.07 -8.16
CA ASP A 371 8.86 8.32 -8.69
C ASP A 371 9.88 7.95 -7.59
N VAL A 372 9.38 7.52 -6.44
CA VAL A 372 10.20 7.24 -5.26
C VAL A 372 10.78 5.84 -5.39
N VAL A 373 12.10 5.71 -5.18
CA VAL A 373 12.74 4.39 -5.06
C VAL A 373 12.26 3.73 -3.76
N PRO A 374 11.68 2.51 -3.81
CA PRO A 374 11.19 1.84 -2.61
C PRO A 374 12.33 1.50 -1.65
N THR A 375 11.99 1.40 -0.36
CA THR A 375 12.89 0.85 0.64
C THR A 375 12.93 -0.66 0.51
N TYR A 376 14.11 -1.25 0.38
CA TYR A 376 14.28 -2.71 0.32
C TYR A 376 14.55 -3.28 1.70
N ALA A 377 13.79 -4.29 2.11
CA ALA A 377 13.98 -4.96 3.39
C ALA A 377 13.71 -6.45 3.31
N TRP A 378 14.33 -7.21 4.22
CA TRP A 378 14.07 -8.64 4.38
C TRP A 378 12.68 -8.90 4.96
N TRP A 379 11.92 -9.77 4.31
CA TRP A 379 10.61 -10.22 4.77
C TRP A 379 10.43 -11.72 4.58
N ASP A 380 9.95 -12.41 5.62
CA ASP A 380 9.67 -13.84 5.65
C ASP A 380 8.17 -14.18 5.62
N GLY A 381 7.33 -13.18 5.35
CA GLY A 381 5.87 -13.33 5.38
C GLY A 381 5.21 -12.92 6.70
N ARG A 382 5.99 -12.61 7.76
CA ARG A 382 5.49 -12.14 9.05
C ARG A 382 5.82 -10.67 9.26
N ASP A 383 5.03 -10.00 10.08
CA ASP A 383 5.26 -8.62 10.49
C ASP A 383 5.22 -8.45 12.01
N ARG A 384 5.83 -7.36 12.47
CA ARG A 384 5.62 -6.82 13.81
C ARG A 384 4.66 -5.66 13.69
N ILE A 385 3.63 -5.65 14.52
CA ILE A 385 2.65 -4.57 14.56
C ILE A 385 2.57 -4.07 16.00
N VAL A 386 2.80 -2.78 16.18
CA VAL A 386 2.67 -2.11 17.46
C VAL A 386 1.24 -1.57 17.57
N TYR A 387 0.59 -2.00 18.63
CA TYR A 387 -0.71 -1.52 19.05
C TYR A 387 -0.54 -0.15 19.71
N PRO A 388 -1.62 0.54 20.10
CA PRO A 388 -1.49 1.59 21.12
C PRO A 388 -1.11 0.99 22.50
N ASP A 389 -0.14 0.08 22.54
CA ASP A 389 0.55 -0.41 23.74
C ASP A 389 1.53 0.70 24.20
N LYS A 390 1.89 0.69 25.49
CA LYS A 390 2.82 1.67 26.06
C LYS A 390 4.14 1.71 25.28
N VAL A 391 4.48 2.87 24.76
CA VAL A 391 5.72 3.12 24.05
C VAL A 391 6.82 3.45 25.05
N THR A 392 7.91 2.69 25.04
CA THR A 392 9.06 2.87 25.94
C THR A 392 10.23 3.61 25.29
N GLY A 393 10.15 3.93 24.00
CA GLY A 393 11.20 4.62 23.25
C GLY A 393 10.77 5.99 22.70
N ASN A 394 11.66 6.60 21.91
CA ASN A 394 11.44 7.93 21.31
C ASN A 394 10.64 7.89 20.00
N GLU A 395 10.37 6.69 19.48
CA GLU A 395 9.56 6.48 18.28
C GLU A 395 8.72 5.21 18.38
N ILE A 396 7.65 5.16 17.58
CA ILE A 396 6.77 4.01 17.40
C ILE A 396 7.05 3.39 16.04
N ILE A 397 7.45 2.12 16.01
CA ILE A 397 7.50 1.35 14.77
C ILE A 397 6.15 0.64 14.61
N PHE A 398 5.22 1.29 13.91
CA PHE A 398 3.84 0.82 13.82
C PHE A 398 3.72 -0.54 13.12
N ALA A 399 4.40 -0.71 11.99
CA ALA A 399 4.49 -1.98 11.29
C ALA A 399 5.88 -2.14 10.65
N LYS A 400 6.48 -3.32 10.75
CA LYS A 400 7.80 -3.62 10.17
C LYS A 400 7.89 -5.06 9.65
N PRO A 401 8.51 -5.30 8.47
CA PRO A 401 8.82 -6.64 8.01
C PRO A 401 9.83 -7.36 8.93
N VAL A 402 9.77 -8.68 8.96
CA VAL A 402 10.66 -9.53 9.76
C VAL A 402 11.65 -10.31 8.89
N LYS A 403 12.92 -10.29 9.28
CA LYS A 403 13.99 -11.13 8.70
C LYS A 403 14.01 -12.50 9.38
N GLY A 404 13.34 -13.49 8.79
CA GLY A 404 13.49 -14.91 9.15
C GLY A 404 14.51 -15.65 8.28
N LYS A 405 14.71 -16.94 8.57
CA LYS A 405 15.66 -17.83 7.87
C LYS A 405 15.46 -17.80 6.34
N ASN A 406 14.21 -17.89 5.90
CA ASN A 406 13.81 -17.95 4.50
C ASN A 406 13.33 -16.60 3.94
N ALA A 407 13.69 -15.48 4.59
CA ALA A 407 13.29 -14.16 4.12
C ALA A 407 13.85 -13.88 2.72
N LYS A 408 13.05 -13.17 1.91
CA LYS A 408 13.47 -12.52 0.67
C LYS A 408 13.49 -11.00 0.84
N ILE A 409 14.18 -10.31 -0.06
CA ILE A 409 14.20 -8.85 -0.14
C ILE A 409 12.95 -8.41 -0.89
N TYR A 410 12.15 -7.54 -0.25
CA TYR A 410 10.92 -6.96 -0.82
C TYR A 410 11.00 -5.44 -0.84
N PRO A 411 10.28 -4.78 -1.78
CA PRO A 411 10.12 -3.34 -1.78
C PRO A 411 9.01 -2.91 -0.81
N PHE A 412 9.26 -1.81 -0.10
CA PHE A 412 8.34 -1.21 0.84
C PHE A 412 8.26 0.29 0.63
N LYS A 413 7.10 0.85 0.90
CA LYS A 413 6.98 2.26 1.25
C LYS A 413 7.22 2.41 2.75
N VAL A 414 8.09 3.32 3.12
CA VAL A 414 8.20 3.81 4.50
C VAL A 414 7.47 5.13 4.61
N HIS A 415 6.56 5.23 5.56
CA HIS A 415 5.88 6.47 5.91
C HIS A 415 6.30 6.90 7.32
N ILE A 416 6.49 8.21 7.51
CA ILE A 416 6.87 8.82 8.77
C ILE A 416 5.77 9.79 9.20
N SER A 417 5.30 9.72 10.44
CA SER A 417 4.39 10.72 10.97
C SER A 417 4.79 11.24 12.34
N TYR A 418 4.45 12.49 12.64
CA TYR A 418 4.48 13.04 13.99
C TYR A 418 3.06 13.17 14.49
N VAL A 419 2.72 12.40 15.54
CA VAL A 419 1.36 12.31 16.07
C VAL A 419 1.35 12.65 17.56
N PRO A 420 0.25 13.19 18.10
CA PRO A 420 0.17 13.53 19.52
C PRO A 420 0.22 12.27 20.40
N ILE A 421 0.81 12.40 21.57
CA ILE A 421 0.95 11.30 22.54
C ILE A 421 0.56 11.74 23.95
N ASP A 422 -0.09 10.85 24.69
CA ASP A 422 -0.22 10.95 26.14
C ASP A 422 1.08 10.42 26.74
N LYS A 423 1.92 11.31 27.26
CA LYS A 423 3.28 10.98 27.72
C LYS A 423 3.28 10.08 28.96
N GLU A 424 2.30 10.23 29.84
CA GLU A 424 2.19 9.45 31.07
C GLU A 424 1.79 8.01 30.77
N LYS A 425 0.79 7.84 29.89
CA LYS A 425 0.32 6.51 29.47
C LYS A 425 1.19 5.90 28.38
N GLY A 426 1.96 6.71 27.66
CA GLY A 426 2.80 6.29 26.54
C GLY A 426 1.99 5.80 25.34
N VAL A 427 0.81 6.37 25.08
CA VAL A 427 -0.09 5.94 23.99
C VAL A 427 -0.45 7.09 23.04
N PRO A 428 -0.52 6.85 21.71
CA PRO A 428 -0.95 7.86 20.75
C PRO A 428 -2.36 8.35 21.01
N ILE A 429 -2.55 9.67 20.89
CA ILE A 429 -3.85 10.32 21.04
C ILE A 429 -4.56 10.33 19.68
N PRO A 430 -5.82 9.88 19.59
CA PRO A 430 -6.59 10.01 18.37
C PRO A 430 -6.91 11.49 18.12
N ILE A 431 -6.92 11.91 16.85
CA ILE A 431 -7.23 13.29 16.47
C ILE A 431 -8.67 13.31 15.95
N LYS A 432 -9.49 14.29 16.36
CA LYS A 432 -10.80 14.54 15.72
C LYS A 432 -10.61 15.28 14.40
N VAL A 433 -10.22 14.54 13.36
CA VAL A 433 -9.68 15.09 12.11
C VAL A 433 -10.60 16.08 11.41
N GLY A 434 -11.92 15.88 11.51
CA GLY A 434 -12.89 16.82 10.95
C GLY A 434 -12.76 18.26 11.47
N ILE A 435 -12.26 18.46 12.70
CA ILE A 435 -11.97 19.79 13.24
C ILE A 435 -10.80 20.42 12.49
N VAL A 436 -9.72 19.67 12.25
CA VAL A 436 -8.59 20.15 11.44
C VAL A 436 -9.08 20.54 10.06
N PHE A 437 -9.76 19.62 9.35
CA PHE A 437 -10.25 19.87 7.99
C PHE A 437 -11.19 21.07 7.89
N SER A 438 -11.94 21.36 8.95
CA SER A 438 -12.92 22.45 9.02
C SER A 438 -12.29 23.80 9.35
N THR A 439 -11.29 23.84 10.23
CA THR A 439 -10.84 25.09 10.87
C THR A 439 -9.34 25.34 10.84
N GLY A 440 -8.52 24.34 10.52
CA GLY A 440 -7.07 24.37 10.68
C GLY A 440 -6.58 24.25 12.13
N ASN A 441 -7.47 24.07 13.12
CA ASN A 441 -7.09 24.08 14.53
C ASN A 441 -6.71 22.66 15.02
N VAL A 442 -5.42 22.34 14.95
CA VAL A 442 -4.89 21.05 15.37
C VAL A 442 -5.03 20.83 16.88
N THR A 443 -4.66 21.80 17.71
CA THR A 443 -4.72 21.68 19.17
C THR A 443 -6.13 21.34 19.67
N LEU A 444 -7.15 22.00 19.13
CA LEU A 444 -8.55 21.70 19.45
C LEU A 444 -8.93 20.29 19.00
N ALA A 445 -8.52 19.88 17.80
CA ALA A 445 -8.79 18.54 17.28
C ALA A 445 -8.17 17.43 18.15
N ILE A 446 -6.96 17.66 18.65
CA ILE A 446 -6.24 16.74 19.56
C ILE A 446 -6.96 16.69 20.92
N LYS A 447 -7.25 17.85 21.53
CA LYS A 447 -7.97 17.91 22.82
C LYS A 447 -9.30 17.18 22.75
N LYS A 448 -10.07 17.35 21.67
CA LYS A 448 -11.35 16.65 21.48
C LYS A 448 -11.20 15.15 21.27
N GLY A 449 -10.15 14.70 20.57
CA GLY A 449 -9.88 13.27 20.46
C GLY A 449 -9.40 12.66 21.78
N ALA A 450 -8.58 13.38 22.55
CA ALA A 450 -8.14 12.99 23.89
C ALA A 450 -9.31 12.85 24.87
N GLU A 451 -10.24 13.81 24.86
CA GLU A 451 -11.48 13.79 25.66
C GLU A 451 -12.29 12.52 25.40
N ILE A 452 -12.54 12.18 24.13
CA ILE A 452 -13.30 10.97 23.76
C ILE A 452 -12.54 9.69 24.20
N ALA A 453 -11.21 9.71 24.09
CA ALA A 453 -10.35 8.58 24.42
C ALA A 453 -10.08 8.41 25.93
N GLY A 454 -10.35 9.43 26.75
CA GLY A 454 -9.94 9.45 28.16
C GLY A 454 -8.42 9.55 28.35
N LEU A 455 -7.77 10.33 27.49
CA LEU A 455 -6.32 10.58 27.48
C LEU A 455 -6.01 12.03 27.81
N ASN A 456 -4.80 12.30 28.26
CA ASN A 456 -4.33 13.65 28.55
C ASN A 456 -3.34 14.14 27.48
N TYR A 457 -3.61 15.32 26.91
CA TYR A 457 -2.70 15.94 25.95
C TYR A 457 -1.95 17.10 26.58
N THR A 458 -0.65 16.95 26.71
CA THR A 458 0.24 17.95 27.33
C THR A 458 1.16 18.64 26.32
N GLY A 459 0.81 18.64 25.02
CA GLY A 459 1.63 19.25 23.96
C GLY A 459 2.69 18.34 23.34
N ASN A 460 2.78 17.07 23.76
CA ASN A 460 3.81 16.15 23.29
C ASN A 460 3.42 15.42 21.99
N PHE A 461 4.42 15.17 21.15
CA PHE A 461 4.30 14.39 19.92
C PHE A 461 5.35 13.30 19.88
N ILE A 462 5.07 12.24 19.14
CA ILE A 462 5.99 11.14 18.90
C ILE A 462 6.09 10.83 17.41
N LYS A 463 7.29 10.43 16.99
CA LYS A 463 7.53 9.94 15.63
C LYS A 463 6.97 8.52 15.50
N VAL A 464 6.26 8.27 14.42
CA VAL A 464 5.74 6.96 14.02
C VAL A 464 6.34 6.59 12.68
N VAL A 465 6.83 5.37 12.56
CA VAL A 465 7.40 4.82 11.33
C VAL A 465 6.61 3.58 10.94
N ARG A 466 6.22 3.50 9.66
CA ARG A 466 5.42 2.38 9.15
C ARG A 466 5.93 1.90 7.81
N TYR A 467 6.19 0.60 7.73
CA TYR A 467 6.47 -0.10 6.47
C TYR A 467 5.16 -0.61 5.88
N MET A 468 4.97 -0.36 4.59
CA MET A 468 3.82 -0.82 3.81
C MET A 468 4.31 -1.58 2.59
N SER A 469 3.82 -2.80 2.39
CA SER A 469 4.16 -3.58 1.20
C SER A 469 3.77 -2.85 -0.08
N VAL A 470 4.58 -3.08 -1.11
CA VAL A 470 4.39 -2.58 -2.48
C VAL A 470 4.20 -3.80 -3.39
N ASP A 471 2.95 -4.04 -3.79
CA ASP A 471 2.56 -5.24 -4.55
C ASP A 471 1.86 -4.92 -5.89
N HIS A 472 1.62 -3.65 -6.17
CA HIS A 472 0.96 -3.16 -7.39
C HIS A 472 1.87 -2.19 -8.13
N GLY A 473 1.54 -1.89 -9.38
CA GLY A 473 2.35 -1.04 -10.24
C GLY A 473 3.48 -1.82 -10.91
N VAL A 474 3.18 -3.06 -11.32
CA VAL A 474 4.18 -3.90 -12.00
C VAL A 474 4.40 -3.36 -13.41
N VAL A 475 5.65 -2.99 -13.72
CA VAL A 475 6.04 -2.41 -15.01
C VAL A 475 6.30 -3.49 -16.06
N PRO A 476 6.33 -3.14 -17.36
CA PRO A 476 6.73 -4.05 -18.42
C PRO A 476 8.11 -4.66 -18.15
N ALA A 477 8.34 -5.90 -18.62
CA ALA A 477 9.60 -6.61 -18.37
C ALA A 477 10.85 -5.84 -18.84
N LYS A 478 10.73 -5.03 -19.90
CA LYS A 478 11.79 -4.14 -20.39
C LYS A 478 12.16 -3.03 -19.39
N GLU A 479 11.23 -2.60 -18.55
CA GLU A 479 11.37 -1.54 -17.53
C GLU A 479 11.70 -2.08 -16.13
N ALA A 480 11.68 -3.41 -15.93
CA ALA A 480 12.14 -4.03 -14.70
C ALA A 480 13.63 -3.77 -14.45
N LEU A 481 14.03 -3.76 -13.17
CA LEU A 481 15.41 -3.52 -12.75
C LEU A 481 16.38 -4.49 -13.46
N LYS A 482 17.52 -3.93 -13.88
CA LYS A 482 18.63 -4.64 -14.50
C LYS A 482 19.71 -4.94 -13.47
N CYS A 483 20.68 -5.75 -13.88
CA CYS A 483 21.80 -6.16 -13.02
C CYS A 483 22.50 -4.94 -12.39
N THR A 484 22.80 -3.91 -13.19
CA THR A 484 23.53 -2.73 -12.73
C THR A 484 22.70 -1.81 -11.83
N ASP A 485 21.37 -1.90 -11.82
CA ASP A 485 20.56 -1.13 -10.87
C ASP A 485 20.88 -1.55 -9.42
N CYS A 486 21.39 -2.76 -9.21
CA CYS A 486 21.75 -3.28 -7.89
C CYS A 486 23.26 -3.53 -7.73
N HIS A 487 23.96 -3.86 -8.81
CA HIS A 487 25.37 -4.28 -8.79
C HIS A 487 26.35 -3.21 -9.28
N SER A 488 25.90 -1.98 -9.56
CA SER A 488 26.80 -0.85 -9.81
C SER A 488 27.01 0.00 -8.55
N PRO A 489 27.98 0.93 -8.56
CA PRO A 489 28.16 1.89 -7.46
C PRO A 489 26.95 2.77 -7.16
N TRP A 490 26.09 2.99 -8.16
CA TRP A 490 24.86 3.75 -8.02
C TRP A 490 23.69 2.84 -7.62
N THR A 491 23.98 1.83 -6.79
CA THR A 491 23.02 0.79 -6.41
C THR A 491 21.78 1.39 -5.77
N ARG A 492 20.62 0.94 -6.23
CA ARG A 492 19.32 1.25 -5.61
C ARG A 492 19.08 0.42 -4.34
N MET A 493 19.86 -0.64 -4.13
CA MET A 493 19.66 -1.57 -3.03
C MET A 493 20.67 -1.29 -1.92
N PRO A 494 20.24 -1.10 -0.65
CA PRO A 494 21.15 -0.82 0.45
C PRO A 494 21.86 -2.11 0.89
N LEU A 495 22.79 -2.61 0.07
CA LEU A 495 23.44 -3.91 0.22
C LEU A 495 24.10 -4.07 1.59
N LYS A 496 24.78 -3.03 2.08
CA LYS A 496 25.39 -3.00 3.42
C LYS A 496 24.35 -3.19 4.53
N GLU A 497 23.24 -2.46 4.46
CA GLU A 497 22.14 -2.58 5.45
C GLU A 497 21.43 -3.94 5.38
N LEU A 498 21.41 -4.56 4.20
CA LEU A 498 20.87 -5.89 3.99
C LEU A 498 21.82 -7.00 4.47
N GLY A 499 23.07 -6.65 4.82
CA GLY A 499 24.09 -7.56 5.33
C GLY A 499 25.03 -8.13 4.27
N TYR A 500 25.14 -7.50 3.11
CA TYR A 500 26.13 -7.81 2.07
C TYR A 500 27.35 -6.89 2.18
N GLY A 501 28.51 -7.35 1.70
CA GLY A 501 29.74 -6.54 1.66
C GLY A 501 29.73 -5.49 0.53
N PRO A 502 30.75 -4.60 0.48
CA PRO A 502 30.89 -3.52 -0.51
C PRO A 502 31.30 -4.01 -1.91
N LEU A 503 30.91 -5.23 -2.29
CA LEU A 503 31.40 -5.92 -3.48
C LEU A 503 31.24 -5.11 -4.78
N PRO A 504 30.13 -4.36 -5.03
CA PRO A 504 29.99 -3.51 -6.21
C PRO A 504 31.01 -2.38 -6.28
N GLU A 505 31.28 -1.70 -5.17
CA GLU A 505 32.24 -0.59 -5.10
C GLU A 505 33.68 -1.11 -5.35
N ILE A 506 34.01 -2.25 -4.76
CA ILE A 506 35.29 -2.94 -5.01
C ILE A 506 35.40 -3.37 -6.47
N ALA A 507 34.34 -3.95 -7.05
CA ALA A 507 34.37 -4.45 -8.41
C ALA A 507 34.46 -3.34 -9.46
N TYR A 508 33.74 -2.22 -9.28
CA TYR A 508 33.68 -1.14 -10.27
C TYR A 508 34.79 -0.09 -10.11
N TYR A 509 35.24 0.20 -8.90
CA TYR A 509 36.29 1.19 -8.66
C TYR A 509 37.63 0.56 -8.27
N GLY A 510 37.60 -0.47 -7.43
CA GLY A 510 38.81 -1.15 -6.96
C GLY A 510 39.49 -1.95 -8.07
N ALA A 511 38.74 -2.71 -8.87
CA ALA A 511 39.32 -3.58 -9.89
C ALA A 511 40.06 -2.81 -11.01
N PRO A 512 39.55 -1.70 -11.56
CA PRO A 512 40.32 -0.87 -12.49
C PRO A 512 41.59 -0.29 -11.87
N LEU A 513 41.54 0.15 -10.61
CA LEU A 513 42.74 0.64 -9.90
C LEU A 513 43.77 -0.47 -9.69
N LEU A 514 43.35 -1.71 -9.41
CA LEU A 514 44.23 -2.87 -9.33
C LEU A 514 44.88 -3.19 -10.67
N VAL A 515 44.14 -3.07 -11.78
CA VAL A 515 44.68 -3.21 -13.14
C VAL A 515 45.75 -2.15 -13.40
N LEU A 516 45.47 -0.87 -13.13
CA LEU A 516 46.41 0.23 -13.35
C LEU A 516 47.64 0.12 -12.45
N ALA A 517 47.46 -0.22 -11.17
CA ALA A 517 48.55 -0.42 -10.22
C ALA A 517 49.43 -1.62 -10.62
N GLY A 518 48.80 -2.72 -11.05
CA GLY A 518 49.50 -3.90 -11.57
C GLY A 518 50.34 -3.58 -12.81
N LEU A 519 49.77 -2.83 -13.77
CA LEU A 519 50.49 -2.35 -14.95
C LEU A 519 51.65 -1.43 -14.58
N ALA A 520 51.43 -0.45 -13.70
CA ALA A 520 52.46 0.49 -13.27
C ALA A 520 53.63 -0.20 -12.55
N LEU A 521 53.34 -1.16 -11.64
CA LEU A 521 54.36 -1.95 -10.94
C LEU A 521 55.16 -2.82 -11.90
N THR A 522 54.50 -3.41 -12.89
CA THR A 522 55.15 -4.23 -13.91
C THR A 522 56.05 -3.37 -14.80
N LEU A 523 55.55 -2.23 -15.28
CA LEU A 523 56.31 -1.28 -16.11
C LEU A 523 57.50 -0.68 -15.35
N PHE A 524 57.28 -0.23 -14.12
CA PHE A 524 58.36 0.30 -13.27
C PHE A 524 59.45 -0.75 -13.08
N SER A 525 59.09 -2.00 -12.81
CA SER A 525 60.05 -3.09 -12.65
C SER A 525 60.80 -3.49 -13.93
N ILE A 526 60.26 -3.19 -15.12
CA ILE A 526 60.93 -3.43 -16.40
C ILE A 526 61.90 -2.28 -16.72
N LEU A 527 61.56 -1.07 -16.28
CA LEU A 527 62.32 0.16 -16.51
C LEU A 527 63.41 0.43 -15.44
N SER A 528 63.41 -0.32 -14.33
CA SER A 528 64.40 -0.23 -13.23
C SER A 528 65.17 -1.53 -13.07
#